data_AF-A0A411WL82-F1
#
_entry.id   AF-A0A411WL82-F1
#
_cell.length_a   1.000
_cell.length_b   1.000
_cell.length_c   1.000
_cell.angle_alpha   90.00
_cell.angle_beta   90.00
_cell.angle_gamma   90.00
#
_symmetry.space_group_name_H-M   'P 1'
#
loop_
_entity.id
_entity.type
_entity.pdbx_description
1 polymer ?
#
loop_
_entity_poly.entity_id
_entity_poly.type
_entity_poly.pdbx_seq_one_letter_code
_entity_poly.pdbx_strand_id
1 'polypeptide(L)'
;MIAELENRILALIDSNVEHASDDELFAGGYLRGHITLAAALAEEQGSSSLDDYSQLIEQSLDKAIKAGELSPPDQVLVFNLWKSLQLKVR
;
A
#
# COMPACT_ATOMS: atom_id res chain seq x y z
N MET A 1 -15.03 8.03 -1.22
CA MET A 1 -14.23 8.49 -2.38
C MET A 1 -12.82 7.91 -2.28
N ILE A 2 -12.05 7.80 -3.36
CA ILE A 2 -10.68 7.22 -3.32
C ILE A 2 -9.79 7.95 -2.32
N ALA A 3 -9.75 9.29 -2.34
CA ALA A 3 -9.01 10.09 -1.38
C ALA A 3 -9.33 9.77 0.10
N GLU A 4 -10.56 9.36 0.42
CA GLU A 4 -10.92 8.94 1.78
C GLU A 4 -10.35 7.56 2.13
N LEU A 5 -10.37 6.63 1.18
CA LEU A 5 -9.75 5.31 1.34
C LEU A 5 -8.24 5.44 1.46
N GLU A 6 -7.59 6.25 0.63
CA GLU A 6 -6.17 6.56 0.72
C GLU A 6 -5.83 7.08 2.12
N ASN A 7 -6.51 8.15 2.57
CA ASN A 7 -6.27 8.73 3.89
C ASN A 7 -6.45 7.72 5.04
N ARG A 8 -7.47 6.85 4.97
CA ARG A 8 -7.67 5.79 5.97
C ARG A 8 -6.51 4.79 5.99
N ILE A 9 -6.01 4.36 4.84
CA ILE A 9 -4.89 3.42 4.76
C ILE A 9 -3.59 4.10 5.24
N LEU A 10 -3.33 5.34 4.81
CA LEU A 10 -2.15 6.09 5.23
C LEU A 10 -2.14 6.34 6.74
N ALA A 11 -3.28 6.66 7.35
CA ALA A 11 -3.39 6.80 8.79
C ALA A 11 -3.08 5.51 9.56
N LEU A 12 -3.41 4.33 9.01
CA LEU A 12 -3.07 3.03 9.59
C LEU A 12 -1.56 2.72 9.49
N ILE A 13 -0.89 3.23 8.46
CA ILE A 13 0.58 3.18 8.36
C ILE A 13 1.20 4.09 9.42
N ASP A 14 0.70 5.33 9.51
CA ASP A 14 1.24 6.35 10.42
C ASP A 14 1.05 6.02 11.90
N SER A 15 -0.05 5.35 12.26
CA SER A 15 -0.32 4.96 13.64
C SER A 15 0.72 4.01 14.23
N ASN A 16 1.51 3.34 13.38
CA ASN A 16 2.52 2.38 13.81
C ASN A 16 3.94 2.96 13.84
N VAL A 17 4.17 4.19 13.34
CA VAL A 17 5.52 4.74 13.10
C VAL A 17 6.34 4.88 14.39
N GLU A 18 5.75 5.32 15.49
CA GLU A 18 6.49 5.57 16.75
C GLU A 18 7.02 4.30 17.43
N HIS A 19 6.51 3.13 17.05
CA HIS A 19 6.86 1.84 17.65
C HIS A 19 7.37 0.82 16.62
N ALA A 20 7.43 1.21 15.35
CA ALA A 20 7.87 0.36 14.26
C ALA A 20 9.39 0.14 14.31
N SER A 21 9.79 -1.09 13.99
CA SER A 21 11.17 -1.41 13.63
C SER A 21 11.57 -0.76 12.30
N ASP A 22 12.88 -0.72 12.01
CA ASP A 22 13.39 -0.19 10.73
C ASP A 22 12.78 -0.92 9.51
N ASP A 23 12.59 -2.23 9.61
CA ASP A 23 11.96 -3.06 8.56
C ASP A 23 10.48 -2.69 8.34
N GLU A 24 9.75 -2.39 9.42
CA GLU A 24 8.35 -1.96 9.36
C GLU A 24 8.23 -0.54 8.81
N LEU A 25 9.15 0.36 9.19
CA LEU A 25 9.23 1.72 8.65
C LEU A 25 9.53 1.69 7.14
N PHE A 26 10.46 0.84 6.72
CA PHE A 26 10.75 0.60 5.30
C PHE A 26 9.51 0.12 4.55
N ALA A 27 8.87 -0.95 5.04
CA ALA A 27 7.70 -1.53 4.38
C ALA A 27 6.53 -0.53 4.30
N GLY A 28 6.31 0.25 5.36
CA GLY A 28 5.29 1.30 5.40
C GLY A 28 5.58 2.44 4.43
N GLY A 29 6.83 2.91 4.38
CA GLY A 29 7.27 3.94 3.44
C GLY A 29 7.15 3.49 1.98
N TYR A 30 7.53 2.24 1.69
CA TYR A 30 7.42 1.66 0.36
C TYR A 30 5.94 1.53 -0.08
N LEU A 31 5.08 0.96 0.77
CA LEU A 31 3.65 0.84 0.47
C LEU A 31 2.96 2.18 0.29
N ARG A 32 3.30 3.19 1.10
CA ARG A 32 2.75 4.54 0.96
C ARG A 32 2.89 5.06 -0.48
N GLY A 33 4.04 4.85 -1.12
CA GLY A 33 4.24 5.24 -2.51
C GLY A 33 3.27 4.56 -3.48
N HIS A 34 3.09 3.25 -3.34
CA HIS A 34 2.15 2.48 -4.16
C HIS A 34 0.69 2.83 -3.91
N ILE A 35 0.33 3.11 -2.65
CA ILE A 35 -1.01 3.54 -2.24
C ILE A 35 -1.37 4.88 -2.90
N THR A 36 -0.48 5.87 -2.85
CA THR A 36 -0.71 7.18 -3.47
C THR A 36 -0.71 7.10 -5.00
N LEU A 37 0.18 6.29 -5.60
CA LEU A 37 0.17 6.06 -7.05
C LEU A 37 -1.16 5.43 -7.51
N ALA A 38 -1.61 4.39 -6.81
CA ALA A 38 -2.88 3.73 -7.13
C ALA A 38 -4.09 4.64 -6.91
N ALA A 39 -4.01 5.58 -5.95
CA ALA A 39 -5.10 6.53 -5.71
C ALA A 39 -5.29 7.44 -6.92
N ALA A 40 -4.19 8.01 -7.43
CA ALA A 40 -4.20 8.83 -8.64
C ALA A 40 -4.75 8.08 -9.86
N LEU A 41 -4.37 6.80 -10.03
CA LEU A 41 -4.86 5.96 -11.12
C LEU A 41 -6.36 5.64 -10.98
N ALA A 42 -6.82 5.37 -9.77
CA ALA A 42 -8.23 5.09 -9.51
C ALA A 42 -9.11 6.33 -9.76
N GLU A 43 -8.62 7.51 -9.37
CA GLU A 43 -9.30 8.79 -9.64
C GLU A 43 -9.36 9.10 -11.14
N GLU A 44 -8.28 8.87 -11.89
CA GLU A 44 -8.27 9.01 -13.35
C GLU A 44 -9.28 8.06 -14.04
N GLN A 45 -9.45 6.86 -13.49
CA GLN A 45 -10.43 5.88 -13.97
C GLN A 45 -11.86 6.15 -13.49
N GLY A 46 -12.06 7.16 -12.64
CA GLY A 46 -13.37 7.46 -12.03
C GLY A 46 -13.86 6.37 -11.07
N SER A 47 -12.97 5.51 -10.57
CA SER A 47 -13.32 4.48 -9.60
C SER A 47 -13.51 5.08 -8.21
N SER A 48 -14.37 4.44 -7.43
CA SER A 48 -14.56 4.71 -6.00
C SER A 48 -14.62 3.44 -5.15
N SER A 49 -14.31 2.29 -5.78
CA SER A 49 -14.37 0.98 -5.14
C SER A 49 -13.08 0.66 -4.39
N LEU A 50 -13.22 0.10 -3.19
CA LEU A 50 -12.09 -0.44 -2.44
C LEU A 50 -11.43 -1.61 -3.17
N ASP A 51 -12.21 -2.42 -3.90
CA ASP A 51 -11.68 -3.57 -4.63
C ASP A 51 -10.81 -3.12 -5.82
N ASP A 52 -11.29 -2.17 -6.63
CA ASP A 52 -10.52 -1.62 -7.75
C ASP A 52 -9.24 -0.94 -7.26
N TYR A 53 -9.34 -0.18 -6.17
CA TYR A 53 -8.18 0.49 -5.58
C TYR A 53 -7.15 -0.52 -5.05
N SER A 54 -7.61 -1.57 -4.37
CA SER A 54 -6.74 -2.66 -3.90
C SER A 54 -6.06 -3.38 -5.06
N GLN A 55 -6.78 -3.61 -6.15
CA GLN A 55 -6.23 -4.23 -7.35
C GLN A 55 -5.13 -3.37 -7.99
N LEU A 56 -5.30 -2.04 -8.04
CA LEU A 56 -4.29 -1.12 -8.56
C LEU A 56 -3.02 -1.10 -7.69
N ILE A 57 -3.18 -1.15 -6.36
CA ILE A 57 -2.03 -1.26 -5.42
C ILE A 57 -1.26 -2.56 -5.69
N GLU A 58 -1.95 -3.69 -5.78
CA GLU A 58 -1.33 -5.00 -6.01
C GLU A 58 -0.64 -5.08 -7.37
N GLN A 59 -1.23 -4.54 -8.43
CA GLN A 59 -0.61 -4.46 -9.75
C GLN A 59 0.66 -3.60 -9.74
N SER A 60 0.63 -2.48 -9.02
CA SER A 60 1.78 -1.58 -8.88
C SER A 60 2.93 -2.28 -8.14
N LEU A 61 2.62 -2.99 -7.05
CA LEU A 61 3.59 -3.77 -6.30
C LEU A 61 4.20 -4.91 -7.13
N ASP A 62 3.37 -5.70 -7.80
CA ASP A 62 3.82 -6.82 -8.65
C ASP A 62 4.76 -6.34 -9.76
N LYS A 63 4.46 -5.19 -10.38
CA LYS A 63 5.33 -4.58 -11.40
C LYS A 63 6.69 -4.21 -10.83
N ALA A 64 6.74 -3.56 -9.67
CA ALA A 64 7.98 -3.14 -9.03
C ALA A 64 8.84 -4.34 -8.56
N ILE A 65 8.18 -5.38 -8.02
CA ILE A 65 8.84 -6.63 -7.62
C ILE A 65 9.44 -7.35 -8.84
N LYS A 66 8.70 -7.44 -9.95
CA LYS A 66 9.21 -8.02 -11.20
C LYS A 66 10.37 -7.22 -11.79
N ALA A 67 10.44 -5.92 -11.52
CA ALA A 67 11.56 -5.07 -11.90
C ALA A 67 12.80 -5.24 -11.00
N GLY A 68 12.69 -6.01 -9.91
CA GLY A 68 13.79 -6.30 -8.99
C GLY A 68 14.03 -5.20 -7.94
N GLU A 69 13.04 -4.37 -7.64
CA GLU A 69 13.18 -3.27 -6.66
C GLU A 69 13.31 -3.74 -5.21
N LEU A 70 12.81 -4.95 -4.89
CA LEU A 70 12.79 -5.48 -3.53
C LEU A 70 13.56 -6.79 -3.42
N SER A 71 14.32 -6.96 -2.33
CA SER A 71 14.92 -8.23 -1.96
C SER A 71 13.84 -9.24 -1.52
N PRO A 72 14.09 -10.56 -1.54
CA PRO A 72 13.08 -11.54 -1.12
C PRO A 72 12.55 -11.35 0.31
N PRO A 73 13.36 -11.01 1.32
CA PRO A 73 12.86 -10.63 2.64
C PRO A 73 11.92 -9.41 2.62
N ASP A 74 12.31 -8.37 1.88
CA ASP A 74 11.54 -7.12 1.80
C ASP A 74 10.18 -7.33 1.13
N GLN A 75 10.11 -8.20 0.11
CA GLN A 75 8.86 -8.59 -0.51
C GLN A 75 7.90 -9.18 0.53
N VAL A 76 8.39 -10.08 1.39
CA VAL A 76 7.56 -10.71 2.44
C VAL A 76 7.06 -9.65 3.43
N LEU A 77 7.91 -8.71 3.85
CA LEU A 77 7.54 -7.63 4.76
C LEU A 77 6.43 -6.76 4.17
N VAL A 78 6.62 -6.27 2.95
CA VAL A 78 5.67 -5.41 2.22
C VAL A 78 4.33 -6.13 2.01
N PHE A 79 4.35 -7.40 1.58
CA PHE A 79 3.11 -8.16 1.38
C PHE A 79 2.36 -8.44 2.67
N ASN A 80 3.06 -8.75 3.76
CA ASN A 80 2.41 -8.99 5.05
C ASN A 80 1.77 -7.72 5.60
N LEU A 81 2.46 -6.57 5.47
CA LEU A 81 1.90 -5.29 5.86
C LEU A 81 0.67 -4.94 5.02
N TRP A 82 0.73 -5.12 3.69
CA TRP A 82 -0.43 -4.88 2.81
C TRP A 82 -1.64 -5.72 3.20
N LYS A 83 -1.47 -7.03 3.42
CA LYS A 83 -2.55 -7.92 3.87
C LYS A 83 -3.16 -7.46 5.20
N SER A 84 -2.33 -7.02 6.13
CA SER A 84 -2.80 -6.47 7.42
C SER A 84 -3.64 -5.21 7.22
N LEU A 85 -3.21 -4.29 6.35
CA LEU A 85 -3.95 -3.07 6.03
C LEU A 85 -5.28 -3.37 5.34
N GLN A 86 -5.31 -4.31 4.39
CA GLN A 86 -6.54 -4.75 3.72
C GLN A 86 -7.59 -5.25 4.71
N LEU A 87 -7.18 -6.02 5.72
CA LEU A 87 -8.10 -6.51 6.75
C LEU A 87 -8.65 -5.40 7.65
N LYS A 88 -7.90 -4.31 7.84
CA LYS A 88 -8.30 -3.18 8.70
C LYS A 88 -9.16 -2.13 7.97
N VAL A 89 -9.06 -2.06 6.64
CA VAL A 89 -9.79 -1.06 5.83
C VAL A 89 -11.13 -1.58 5.29
N ARG A 90 -11.28 -2.90 5.17
CA ARG A 90 -12.57 -3.58 4.92
C ARG A 90 -13.59 -3.24 6.00
#